data_AF-A0A1V2RRR7-F1
#
_entry.id   AF-A0A1V2RRR7-F1
#
_cell.length_a   1.000
_cell.length_b   1.000
_cell.length_c   1.000
_cell.angle_alpha   90.00
_cell.angle_beta   90.00
_cell.angle_gamma   90.00
#
_symmetry.space_group_name_H-M   'P 1'
#
loop_
_entity.id
_entity.type
_entity.pdbx_description
1 polymer ?
#
loop_
_entity_poly.entity_id
_entity_poly.type
_entity_poly.pdbx_seq_one_letter_code
_entity_poly.pdbx_strand_id
1 'polypeptide(L)'
;MGHRYSLILDREITEQEAVTLKEKSQADISLASDTLPTNAEVPVTRISFEDEVTPTLAEAIEAGFEAVKAIPGLAVPGLRVPAQPAAAEGGEEETAEKKVEVTS
;
A
#
# COMPACT_ATOMS: atom_id res chain seq x y z
N MET A 1 12.79 7.35 -6.31
CA MET A 1 12.39 5.95 -6.57
C MET A 1 10.95 5.86 -6.12
N GLY A 2 10.01 5.61 -7.01
CA GLY A 2 8.58 5.67 -6.69
C GLY A 2 8.12 4.51 -5.80
N HIS A 3 7.36 4.83 -4.76
CA HIS A 3 6.64 3.89 -3.93
C HIS A 3 5.31 3.53 -4.59
N ARG A 4 5.01 2.23 -4.63
CA ARG A 4 3.79 1.71 -5.24
C ARG A 4 3.16 0.73 -4.27
N TYR A 5 1.89 0.97 -3.95
CA TYR A 5 1.09 0.11 -3.10
C TYR A 5 -0.37 0.18 -3.52
N SER A 6 -1.19 -0.73 -3.00
CA SER A 6 -2.62 -0.75 -3.30
C SER A 6 -3.43 -0.99 -2.03
N LEU A 7 -4.51 -0.23 -1.87
CA LEU A 7 -5.50 -0.40 -0.80
C LEU A 7 -6.75 -1.05 -1.41
N ILE A 8 -7.27 -2.06 -0.73
CA ILE A 8 -8.57 -2.68 -1.03
C ILE A 8 -9.56 -2.09 -0.03
N LEU A 9 -10.62 -1.48 -0.54
CA LEU A 9 -11.69 -0.89 0.26
C LEU A 9 -12.75 -1.94 0.64
N ASP A 10 -13.58 -1.61 1.62
CA ASP A 10 -14.70 -2.47 2.05
C ASP A 10 -15.89 -2.44 1.09
N ARG A 11 -15.96 -1.41 0.24
CA ARG A 11 -17.05 -1.17 -0.72
C ARG A 11 -16.56 -0.51 -2.00
N GLU A 12 -17.44 -0.43 -2.98
CA GLU A 12 -17.23 0.45 -4.13
C GLU A 12 -17.43 1.91 -3.74
N ILE A 13 -16.52 2.77 -4.19
CA ILE A 13 -16.64 4.21 -3.98
C ILE A 13 -17.25 4.91 -5.19
N THR A 14 -17.96 5.99 -4.90
CA THR A 14 -18.55 6.86 -5.92
C THR A 14 -17.48 7.71 -6.62
N GLU A 15 -17.82 8.26 -7.78
CA GLU A 15 -16.93 9.18 -8.50
C GLU A 15 -16.56 10.41 -7.67
N GLN A 16 -17.48 10.92 -6.83
CA GLN A 16 -17.21 12.05 -5.95
C GLN A 16 -16.19 11.71 -4.85
N GLU A 17 -16.31 10.50 -4.26
CA GLU A 17 -15.33 9.99 -3.30
C GLU A 17 -13.96 9.78 -3.98
N ALA A 18 -13.94 9.27 -5.21
CA ALA A 18 -12.72 9.09 -6.00
C ALA A 18 -12.03 10.43 -6.31
N VAL A 19 -12.79 11.48 -6.65
CA VAL A 19 -12.25 12.84 -6.83
C VAL A 19 -11.68 13.36 -5.52
N THR A 20 -12.42 13.21 -4.41
CA THR A 20 -11.96 13.63 -3.07
C THR A 20 -10.66 12.94 -2.68
N LEU A 21 -10.54 11.63 -2.94
CA LEU A 21 -9.32 10.87 -2.70
C LEU A 21 -8.15 11.42 -3.49
N LYS A 22 -8.34 11.68 -4.80
CA LYS A 22 -7.31 12.25 -5.66
C LYS A 22 -6.88 13.65 -5.24
N GLU A 23 -7.81 14.48 -4.78
CA GLU A 23 -7.49 15.83 -4.29
C GLU A 23 -6.78 15.81 -2.93
N LYS A 24 -7.03 14.79 -2.11
CA LYS A 24 -6.41 14.63 -0.79
C LYS A 24 -5.10 13.88 -0.84
N SER A 25 -4.88 13.03 -1.85
CA SER A 25 -3.65 12.30 -2.01
C SER A 25 -2.60 13.13 -2.73
N GLN A 26 -1.39 13.13 -2.18
CA GLN A 26 -0.22 13.69 -2.88
C GLN A 26 0.35 12.75 -3.94
N ALA A 27 -0.11 11.50 -3.96
CA ALA A 27 0.30 10.44 -4.88
C ALA A 27 -0.63 10.35 -6.11
N ASP A 28 -0.13 9.77 -7.19
CA ASP A 28 -0.93 9.40 -8.35
C ASP A 28 -1.80 8.19 -8.02
N ILE A 29 -3.12 8.36 -8.10
CA ILE A 29 -4.10 7.32 -7.78
C ILE A 29 -4.77 6.75 -9.05
N SER A 30 -4.76 5.42 -9.15
CA SER A 30 -5.57 4.65 -10.09
C SER A 30 -6.61 3.79 -9.38
N LEU A 31 -7.87 3.90 -9.78
CA LEU A 31 -8.97 3.11 -9.21
C LEU A 31 -9.32 1.95 -10.15
N ALA A 32 -9.54 0.77 -9.58
CA ALA A 32 -9.96 -0.42 -10.29
C ALA A 32 -11.05 -1.16 -9.51
N SER A 33 -11.92 -1.88 -10.23
CA SER A 33 -12.87 -2.81 -9.63
C SER A 33 -12.14 -4.08 -9.18
N ASP A 34 -12.44 -4.54 -7.98
CA ASP A 34 -11.85 -5.74 -7.38
C ASP A 34 -12.89 -6.46 -6.50
N THR A 35 -12.51 -7.54 -5.84
CA THR A 35 -13.40 -8.28 -4.94
C THR A 35 -12.76 -8.48 -3.58
N LEU A 36 -13.56 -8.62 -2.52
CA LEU A 36 -13.00 -8.85 -1.19
C LEU A 36 -12.13 -10.11 -1.16
N PRO A 37 -10.98 -10.08 -0.46
CA PRO A 37 -10.10 -11.24 -0.34
C PRO A 37 -10.78 -12.41 0.38
N THR A 38 -11.77 -12.12 1.23
CA THR A 38 -12.56 -13.11 1.96
C THR A 38 -13.82 -13.54 1.22
N ASN A 39 -14.31 -12.75 0.25
CA ASN A 39 -15.52 -13.09 -0.51
C ASN A 39 -15.49 -12.48 -1.93
N ALA A 40 -15.30 -13.33 -2.94
CA ALA A 40 -15.20 -12.93 -4.34
C ALA A 40 -16.52 -12.43 -4.95
N GLU A 41 -17.65 -12.60 -4.27
CA GLU A 41 -18.96 -12.14 -4.74
C GLU A 41 -19.25 -10.68 -4.39
N VAL A 42 -18.43 -10.08 -3.51
CA VAL A 42 -18.60 -8.69 -3.07
C VAL A 42 -17.69 -7.78 -3.89
N PRO A 43 -18.25 -6.95 -4.80
CA PRO A 43 -17.45 -5.98 -5.55
C PRO A 43 -16.97 -4.89 -4.59
N VAL A 44 -15.71 -4.52 -4.74
CA VAL A 44 -15.06 -3.46 -3.98
C VAL A 44 -14.15 -2.64 -4.88
N THR A 45 -13.76 -1.46 -4.41
CA THR A 45 -12.76 -0.67 -5.11
C THR A 45 -11.35 -1.00 -4.61
N ARG A 46 -10.45 -1.29 -5.55
CA ARG A 46 -9.01 -1.29 -5.31
C ARG A 46 -8.43 0.03 -5.78
N ILE A 47 -7.69 0.67 -4.90
CA ILE A 47 -6.97 1.90 -5.15
C ILE A 47 -5.49 1.58 -5.25
N SER A 48 -4.85 1.91 -6.37
CA SER A 48 -3.40 1.80 -6.54
C SER A 48 -2.80 3.18 -6.43
N PHE A 49 -1.80 3.31 -5.57
CA PHE A 49 -1.05 4.53 -5.32
C PHE A 49 0.33 4.40 -5.93
N GLU A 50 0.74 5.42 -6.67
CA GLU A 50 2.09 5.63 -7.15
C GLU A 50 2.59 6.96 -6.61
N ASP A 51 3.48 6.88 -5.63
CA ASP A 51 4.01 8.04 -4.94
C ASP A 51 5.50 8.19 -5.26
N GLU A 52 5.87 9.29 -5.91
CA GLU A 52 7.27 9.61 -6.22
C GLU A 52 7.83 10.73 -5.34
N VAL A 53 7.05 11.19 -4.36
CA VAL A 53 7.28 12.42 -3.61
C VAL A 53 7.78 12.11 -2.20
N THR A 54 7.19 11.12 -1.54
CA THR A 54 7.56 10.72 -0.18
C THR A 54 8.91 10.00 -0.16
N PRO A 55 9.71 10.20 0.90
CA PRO A 55 11.03 9.60 0.97
C PRO A 55 10.98 8.13 1.42
N THR A 56 9.88 7.69 2.03
CA THR A 56 9.70 6.32 2.50
C THR A 56 8.33 5.75 2.13
N LEU A 57 8.28 4.43 1.94
CA LEU A 57 7.03 3.70 1.68
C LEU A 57 6.04 3.84 2.85
N ALA A 58 6.53 3.87 4.09
CA ALA A 58 5.68 4.02 5.26
C ALA A 58 4.92 5.35 5.23
N GLU A 59 5.61 6.46 4.96
CA GLU A 59 4.98 7.77 4.80
C GLU A 59 4.01 7.80 3.62
N ALA A 60 4.37 7.16 2.50
CA ALA A 60 3.48 7.03 1.35
C ALA A 60 2.16 6.34 1.75
N ILE A 61 2.25 5.22 2.48
CA ILE A 61 1.09 4.44 2.94
C ILE A 61 0.26 5.24 3.95
N GLU A 62 0.90 5.88 4.93
CA GLU A 62 0.20 6.70 5.93
C GLU A 62 -0.59 7.84 5.28
N ALA A 63 0.00 8.54 4.31
CA ALA A 63 -0.68 9.57 3.54
C ALA A 63 -1.90 9.02 2.78
N GLY A 64 -1.78 7.82 2.16
CA GLY A 64 -2.89 7.14 1.51
C GLY A 64 -4.03 6.77 2.48
N PHE A 65 -3.68 6.29 3.68
CA PHE A 65 -4.67 6.00 4.72
C PHE A 65 -5.35 7.26 5.26
N GLU A 66 -4.63 8.38 5.41
CA GLU A 66 -5.24 9.66 5.77
C GLU A 66 -6.24 10.14 4.71
N ALA A 67 -5.88 10.02 3.42
CA ALA A 67 -6.79 10.37 2.33
C ALA A 67 -8.08 9.52 2.38
N VAL A 68 -7.97 8.21 2.64
CA VAL A 68 -9.13 7.33 2.81
C VAL A 68 -9.96 7.71 4.04
N LYS A 69 -9.33 8.04 5.16
CA LYS A 69 -10.03 8.49 6.38
C LYS A 69 -10.81 9.79 6.18
N ALA A 70 -10.47 10.61 5.18
CA ALA A 70 -11.24 11.81 4.85
C ALA A 70 -12.66 11.47 4.36
N ILE A 71 -12.90 10.24 3.89
CA ILE A 71 -14.23 9.76 3.50
C ILE A 71 -14.88 9.06 4.70
N PRO A 72 -16.00 9.59 5.23
CA PRO A 72 -16.66 8.98 6.37
C PRO A 72 -17.27 7.63 5.99
N GLY A 73 -16.98 6.62 6.82
CA GLY A 73 -17.54 5.26 6.66
C GLY A 73 -16.78 4.39 5.66
N LEU A 74 -15.62 4.81 5.18
CA LEU A 74 -14.73 3.99 4.36
C LEU A 74 -13.75 3.22 5.25
N ALA A 75 -13.58 1.92 4.99
CA ALA A 75 -12.60 1.09 5.65
C ALA A 75 -11.65 0.44 4.63
N VAL A 76 -10.46 0.10 5.10
CA VAL A 76 -9.40 -0.54 4.30
C VAL A 76 -9.16 -1.95 4.83
N PRO A 77 -9.94 -2.95 4.41
CA PRO A 77 -9.76 -4.34 4.81
C PRO A 77 -8.45 -4.97 4.30
N GLY A 78 -7.82 -4.40 3.27
CA GLY A 78 -6.61 -4.97 2.70
C GLY A 78 -5.61 -3.93 2.23
N LEU A 79 -4.33 -4.20 2.49
CA LEU A 79 -3.19 -3.50 1.91
C LEU A 79 -2.37 -4.52 1.11
N ARG A 80 -2.04 -4.18 -0.13
CA ARG A 80 -1.09 -4.92 -0.96
C ARG A 80 0.10 -4.03 -1.28
N VAL A 81 1.28 -4.51 -0.93
CA VAL A 81 2.55 -3.88 -1.29
C VAL A 81 3.27 -4.85 -2.24
N PRO A 82 3.38 -4.56 -3.54
CA PRO A 82 4.23 -5.34 -4.44
C PRO A 82 5.68 -5.28 -3.97
N ALA A 83 6.49 -6.25 -4.35
CA ALA A 83 7.93 -6.23 -4.07
C ALA A 83 8.53 -4.92 -4.63
N GLN A 84 8.84 -3.99 -3.73
CA GLN A 84 9.51 -2.75 -4.04
C GLN A 84 11.00 -3.07 -4.22
N PRO A 85 11.72 -2.42 -5.14
CA PRO A 85 13.17 -2.47 -5.09
C PRO A 85 13.58 -2.03 -3.69
N ALA A 86 14.26 -2.91 -2.96
CA ALA A 86 14.74 -2.60 -1.62
C ALA A 86 15.47 -1.27 -1.73
N ALA A 87 14.98 -0.25 -1.02
CA ALA A 87 15.80 0.90 -0.75
C ALA A 87 17.09 0.33 -0.17
N ALA A 88 18.22 0.59 -0.82
CA ALA A 88 19.52 0.25 -0.27
C ALA A 88 19.71 1.11 0.99
N GLU A 89 19.06 0.74 2.08
CA GLU A 89 19.47 1.16 3.41
C GLU A 89 20.74 0.39 3.71
N GLY A 90 21.82 1.12 3.96
CA GLY A 90 23.01 0.59 4.63
C GLY A 90 22.67 0.23 6.08
N GLY A 91 21.80 -0.76 6.25
CA GLY A 91 21.57 -1.48 7.49
C GLY A 91 22.21 -2.85 7.33
N GLU A 92 23.28 -3.09 8.08
CA GLU A 92 23.91 -4.40 8.24
C GLU A 92 22.88 -5.48 8.56
N GLU A 93 22.46 -6.24 7.56
CA GLU A 93 22.05 -7.62 7.73
C GLU A 93 23.33 -8.45 7.94
N GLU A 94 23.90 -8.39 9.15
CA GLU A 94 24.76 -9.47 9.64
C GLU A 94 23.86 -10.68 9.89
N THR A 95 23.54 -11.37 8.80
CA THR A 95 22.92 -12.69 8.85
C THR A 95 23.96 -13.64 9.41
N ALA A 96 23.77 -14.00 10.67
CA ALA A 96 24.56 -14.98 11.39
C ALA A 96 24.55 -16.35 10.66
N GLU A 97 25.56 -16.60 9.83
CA GLU A 97 25.94 -17.97 9.44
C GLU A 97 26.87 -18.56 10.50
N LYS A 98 26.24 -19.18 11.50
CA LYS A 98 26.90 -20.06 12.45
C LYS A 98 27.36 -21.33 11.71
N LYS A 99 28.52 -21.30 11.06
CA LYS A 99 29.19 -22.50 10.56
C LYS A 99 29.74 -23.28 11.75
N VAL A 100 29.03 -24.32 12.15
CA VAL A 100 29.53 -25.38 13.02
C VAL A 100 30.65 -26.10 12.27
N GLU A 101 31.91 -25.89 12.69
CA GLU A 101 33.00 -26.82 12.41
C GLU A 101 33.47 -27.43 13.72
N VAL A 102 32.97 -28.64 13.99
CA VAL A 102 33.58 -29.60 14.91
C VAL A 102 34.41 -30.55 14.05
N THR A 103 35.73 -30.42 14.12
CA THR A 103 36.70 -31.48 13.76
C THR A 103 37.76 -31.46 14.86
N SER A 104 37.65 -32.40 15.81
CA SER A 104 38.43 -33.66 15.93
C SER A 104 39.89 -33.44 16.26
#